data_AF-A0A7X9J4A7-F1
#
_entry.id   AF-A0A7X9J4A7-F1
#
_cell.length_a   1.000
_cell.length_b   1.000
_cell.length_c   1.000
_cell.angle_alpha   90.00
_cell.angle_beta   90.00
_cell.angle_gamma   90.00
#
_symmetry.space_group_name_H-M   'P 1'
#
loop_
_entity.id
_entity.type
_entity.pdbx_description
1 polymer ?
#
loop_
_entity_poly.entity_id
_entity_poly.type
_entity_poly.pdbx_seq_one_letter_code
_entity_poly.pdbx_strand_id
1 'polypeptide(L)' 'MSRITQAFEKRKSRGVLVAYITGGDPTLEVTEALVPVLASAGADVVELGMPFSDPLLDG' A
#
# COMPACT_ATOMS: atom_id res chain seq x y z
N MET A 1 -3.57 -2.05 20.30
CA MET A 1 -3.88 -1.01 19.29
C MET A 1 -3.36 -1.48 17.94
N SER A 2 -4.15 -1.46 16.86
CA SER A 2 -3.73 -2.01 15.55
C SER A 2 -2.68 -1.12 14.87
N ARG A 3 -1.95 -1.66 13.88
CA ARG A 3 -0.98 -0.88 13.09
C ARG A 3 -1.65 0.28 12.33
N ILE A 4 -2.89 0.05 11.86
CA ILE A 4 -3.69 1.07 11.18
C ILE A 4 -3.98 2.23 12.13
N THR A 5 -4.50 1.95 13.34
CA THR A 5 -4.75 3.00 14.33
C THR A 5 -3.48 3.79 14.66
N GLN A 6 -2.34 3.11 14.79
CA GLN A 6 -1.05 3.78 15.05
C GLN A 6 -0.62 4.70 13.90
N ALA A 7 -0.87 4.35 12.64
CA ALA A 7 -0.54 5.18 11.49
C ALA A 7 -1.34 6.50 11.50
N PHE A 8 -2.64 6.43 11.77
CA PHE A 8 -3.49 7.63 11.88
C PHE A 8 -3.12 8.50 13.08
N GLU A 9 -2.81 7.89 14.23
CA GLU A 9 -2.35 8.62 15.42
C GLU A 9 -1.04 9.38 15.17
N LYS A 10 -0.09 8.79 14.43
CA LYS A 10 1.19 9.43 14.09
C LYS A 10 1.07 10.56 13.09
N ARG A 11 0.02 10.58 12.26
CA ARG A 11 -0.15 11.51 11.14
C ARG A 11 -1.33 12.48 11.30
N LYS A 12 -1.79 12.69 12.54
CA LYS A 12 -2.92 13.58 12.90
C LYS A 12 -2.90 14.96 12.24
N SER A 13 -1.73 15.56 12.05
CA SER A 13 -1.58 16.92 11.50
C SER A 13 -1.46 16.98 9.97
N ARG A 14 -1.19 15.86 9.30
CA ARG A 14 -0.83 15.84 7.86
C ARG A 14 -1.56 14.80 7.02
N GLY A 15 -2.37 13.93 7.64
CA GLY A 15 -3.03 12.81 6.98
C GLY A 15 -2.10 11.63 6.71
N VAL A 16 -2.70 10.45 6.55
CA VAL A 16 -2.00 9.19 6.25
C VAL A 16 -1.86 9.07 4.73
N LEU A 17 -0.65 8.79 4.24
CA LEU A 17 -0.43 8.40 2.85
C LEU A 17 -0.62 6.89 2.71
N VAL A 18 -1.64 6.50 1.95
CA VAL A 18 -1.89 5.11 1.55
C VAL A 18 -1.43 4.92 0.12
N ALA A 19 -0.42 4.08 -0.11
CA ALA A 19 0.06 3.75 -1.45
C ALA A 19 -0.53 2.42 -1.90
N TYR A 20 -1.21 2.41 -3.04
CA TYR A 20 -1.76 1.20 -3.66
C TYR A 20 -0.80 0.66 -4.74
N ILE A 21 -0.57 -0.66 -4.73
CA ILE A 21 0.05 -1.38 -5.85
C ILE A 21 -0.68 -2.71 -6.08
N THR A 22 -0.70 -3.18 -7.32
CA THR A 22 -1.21 -4.52 -7.65
C THR A 22 -0.15 -5.57 -7.36
N GLY A 23 -0.51 -6.57 -6.54
CA GLY A 23 0.37 -7.68 -6.23
C GLY A 23 0.67 -8.53 -7.47
N GLY A 24 1.95 -8.75 -7.73
CA GLY A 24 2.42 -9.51 -8.88
C GLY A 24 2.59 -8.68 -10.15
N ASP A 25 2.39 -7.35 -10.12
CA ASP A 25 2.64 -6.46 -11.25
C ASP A 25 3.97 -5.70 -11.10
N PRO A 26 4.92 -5.79 -12.06
CA PRO A 26 4.92 -6.70 -13.21
C PRO A 26 5.26 -8.15 -12.84
N THR A 27 5.84 -8.40 -11.65
CA THR A 27 6.15 -9.73 -11.12
C THR A 27 6.05 -9.77 -9.58
N LEU A 28 6.03 -10.96 -8.99
CA LEU A 28 6.04 -11.13 -7.52
C LEU A 28 7.34 -10.63 -6.90
N GLU A 29 8.47 -10.85 -7.57
CA GLU A 29 9.80 -10.40 -7.12
C GLU A 29 9.86 -8.87 -7.06
N VAL A 30 9.26 -8.20 -8.05
CA VAL A 30 9.15 -6.73 -8.04
C VAL A 30 8.22 -6.25 -6.93
N THR A 31 7.11 -6.94 -6.68
CA THR A 31 6.21 -6.61 -5.57
C THR A 31 6.93 -6.71 -4.22
N GLU A 32 7.66 -7.80 -3.99
CA GLU A 32 8.44 -8.02 -2.77
C GLU A 32 9.47 -6.90 -2.54
N ALA A 33 10.14 -6.46 -3.61
CA ALA A 33 11.09 -5.35 -3.55
C ALA A 33 10.42 -3.98 -3.35
N LEU A 34 9.23 -3.75 -3.93
CA LEU A 34 8.55 -2.45 -3.91
C LEU A 34 7.94 -2.11 -2.54
N VAL A 35 7.36 -3.06 -1.83
CA VAL A 35 6.70 -2.80 -0.52
C VAL A 35 7.62 -2.08 0.49
N PRO A 36 8.85 -2.54 0.78
CA PRO A 36 9.74 -1.84 1.69
C PRO A 36 10.20 -0.48 1.14
N VAL A 37 10.37 -0.37 -0.19
CA VAL A 37 10.71 0.90 -0.84
C VAL A 37 9.62 1.95 -0.61
N LEU A 38 8.35 1.60 -0.83
CA LEU A 38 7.21 2.48 -0.61
C LEU A 38 7.11 2.94 0.86
N ALA A 39 7.31 2.02 1.81
CA ALA A 39 7.34 2.36 3.22
C ALA A 39 8.48 3.36 3.54
N SER A 40 9.68 3.12 3.00
CA SER A 40 10.84 4.02 3.19
C SER A 40 10.67 5.38 2.50
N ALA A 41 9.91 5.43 1.40
CA ALA A 41 9.59 6.65 0.66
C ALA A 41 8.50 7.51 1.32
N GLY A 42 7.90 7.03 2.43
CA GLY A 42 6.98 7.78 3.25
C GLY A 42 5.51 7.36 3.17
N ALA A 43 5.21 6.22 2.53
CA ALA A 43 3.90 5.60 2.65
C ALA A 43 3.67 5.17 4.11
N ASP A 44 2.55 5.60 4.69
CA ASP A 44 2.17 5.24 6.05
C ASP A 44 1.46 3.88 6.10
N VAL A 45 0.76 3.53 5.00
CA VAL A 45 0.13 2.23 4.74
C VAL A 45 0.40 1.86 3.28
N VAL A 46 0.67 0.58 3.03
CA VAL A 46 0.72 0.02 1.68
C VAL A 46 -0.50 -0.87 1.51
N GLU A 47 -1.30 -0.59 0.49
CA GLU A 47 -2.43 -1.39 0.06
C GLU A 47 -1.97 -2.29 -1.08
N LEU A 48 -2.11 -3.61 -0.90
CA LEU A 48 -1.74 -4.61 -1.88
C LEU A 48 -3.01 -5.15 -2.54
N GLY A 49 -3.25 -4.74 -3.78
CA GLY A 49 -4.34 -5.24 -4.60
C GLY A 49 -4.12 -6.69 -4.98
N MET A 50 -5.13 -7.53 -4.80
CA MET A 50 -5.11 -8.90 -5.33
C MET A 50 -5.58 -8.85 -6.78
N PRO A 51 -4.78 -9.34 -7.76
CA PRO A 51 -5.19 -9.31 -9.16
C PRO A 51 -6.49 -10.09 -9.37
N PHE A 52 -7.42 -9.48 -10.08
CA PHE A 52 -8.73 -10.07 -10.40
C PHE A 52 -8.97 -10.00 -11.92
N SER A 53 -9.50 -11.08 -12.50
CA SER A 53 -9.65 -11.22 -13.95
C SER A 53 -10.75 -10.35 -14.55
N ASP A 54 -11.69 -9.88 -13.74
CA ASP A 54 -12.82 -9.04 -14.16
C ASP A 54 -12.94 -7.79 -13.27
N PRO A 55 -11.99 -6.84 -13.36
CA PRO A 55 -11.88 -5.72 -12.42
C PRO A 55 -12.90 -4.61 -12.71
N LEU A 56 -14.19 -4.90 -12.53
CA LEU A 56 -15.31 -3.99 -12.84
C LEU A 56 -15.27 -2.63 -12.11
N LEU A 57 -14.52 -2.54 -11.01
CA LEU A 57 -14.43 -1.35 -10.16
C LEU A 57 -13.08 -0.63 -10.26
N ASP A 58 -12.11 -1.18 -10.98
CA ASP A 58 -10.80 -0.55 -11.18
C ASP A 58 -10.80 0.19 -12.53
N GLY A 59 -10.46 1.49 -12.55
CA GLY A 59 -10.42 2.32 -13.77
C GLY A 59 -10.77 3.78 -13.57
#